data_AF-A0A428Y8B7-F1
#
_entry.id   AF-A0A428Y8B7-F1
#
_cell.length_a   1.000
_cell.length_b   1.000
_cell.length_c   1.000
_cell.angle_alpha   90.00
_cell.angle_beta   90.00
_cell.angle_gamma   90.00
#
_symmetry.space_group_name_H-M   'P 1'
#
loop_
_entity.id
_entity.type
_entity.pdbx_description
1 polymer ?
#
loop_
_entity_poly.entity_id
_entity_poly.type
_entity_poly.pdbx_seq_one_letter_code
_entity_poly.pdbx_strand_id
1 'polypeptide(L)'
;VGGFRPGARTTERPAPWLMPLTWNDMARPAPQRPGGVQPDDEVTDLAVLVQAIRGASSRLGLPPQHSPWLPALPTQITVDSLPAVSTSGYLPPVAYGIVDLPEQQRQEPLVLDLATLGHLHIVGAARSGRSQALRTLAGAVARTLSPDDVHVYGIDCGNGALLALSAFPHCGAIVQRTEAERLTRLITRLKAEMARRQQLLATSGSANLVEYRMTHSDARTPHILLLVDRWEVFDKTFADHDGGALMAGMLALMSEGASVGIHLVLAGDRALFSTRVSSTTEDKLVLRLNERSDYSVIGVNHRNLPDEIRPGRALRATDTTEAQIAMLDPDPSGQAQARAVAAIAANCPPGTTRPFRVDVLPDELSLADAKQFARREGPLWTLVGVGGDELTALGPDLSVNPTFIIGGAARSGRSTVLLTMASSLLDAGTPVVIAAPRRSPLRELAGAPGVLDVATGADFTTAQLITALDQATGPAVVVIDDAELLLKCDAGSELGVIARSGAEQGRGLIMAGTTEGLVAGFGGWHVDARRNRQGALLGPQSLGDAELLGAKLSRGQLGPARPGRILLHLGDGVIRTAQVPLTDAGALMVA
;
A
#
# COMPACT_ATOMS: atom_id res chain seq x y z
N VAL A 1 27.16 16.73 59.44
CA VAL A 1 26.36 15.52 59.74
C VAL A 1 26.59 14.54 58.59
N GLY A 2 27.70 13.84 58.62
CA GLY A 2 28.13 12.95 57.52
C GLY A 2 29.40 12.17 57.87
N GLY A 3 29.83 12.25 59.13
CA GLY A 3 30.88 11.40 59.65
C GLY A 3 30.30 10.03 59.96
N PHE A 4 31.11 9.01 59.75
CA PHE A 4 30.83 7.67 60.24
C PHE A 4 30.72 7.70 61.77
N ARG A 5 29.81 6.90 62.31
CA ARG A 5 29.69 6.74 63.75
C ARG A 5 31.03 6.18 64.30
N PRO A 6 31.51 6.65 65.46
CA PRO A 6 32.73 6.10 66.06
C PRO A 6 32.61 4.56 66.20
N GLY A 7 33.51 3.82 65.54
CA GLY A 7 33.53 2.35 65.53
C GLY A 7 32.94 1.67 64.29
N ALA A 8 32.34 2.40 63.35
CA ALA A 8 31.69 1.85 62.14
C ALA A 8 32.59 1.79 60.89
N ARG A 9 33.92 1.88 61.05
CA ARG A 9 34.87 1.89 59.92
C ARG A 9 35.34 0.48 59.61
N THR A 10 35.03 -0.02 58.41
CA THR A 10 35.89 -1.03 57.78
C THR A 10 37.11 -0.33 57.16
N THR A 11 38.32 -0.66 57.63
CA THR A 11 39.58 -0.06 57.13
C THR A 11 40.12 -0.69 55.85
N GLU A 12 39.39 -1.62 55.24
CA GLU A 12 39.82 -2.27 54.00
C GLU A 12 39.55 -1.36 52.80
N ARG A 13 40.62 -0.89 52.16
CA ARG A 13 40.52 -0.31 50.82
C ARG A 13 40.11 -1.43 49.86
N PRO A 14 39.00 -1.32 49.12
CA PRO A 14 38.64 -2.33 48.15
C PRO A 14 39.76 -2.44 47.11
N ALA A 15 40.18 -3.67 46.81
CA ALA A 15 41.18 -3.92 45.79
C ALA A 15 40.73 -3.33 44.45
N PRO A 16 41.63 -2.73 43.64
CA PRO A 16 41.27 -2.23 42.33
C PRO A 16 40.71 -3.37 41.48
N TRP A 17 39.68 -3.07 40.70
CA TRP A 17 39.15 -4.06 39.75
C TRP A 17 40.20 -4.29 38.65
N LEU A 18 40.75 -5.50 38.66
CA LEU A 18 41.74 -5.96 37.69
C LEU A 18 41.12 -7.14 36.95
N MET A 19 41.17 -7.11 35.62
CA MET A 19 40.82 -8.27 34.82
C MET A 19 41.98 -8.59 33.86
N PRO A 20 42.59 -9.79 33.97
CA PRO A 20 43.62 -10.20 33.02
C PRO A 20 42.99 -10.39 31.64
N LEU A 21 43.57 -9.76 30.63
CA LEU A 21 43.16 -9.91 29.23
C LEU A 21 44.07 -10.93 28.53
N THR A 22 43.48 -11.85 27.79
CA THR A 22 44.20 -12.74 26.89
C THR A 22 44.22 -12.15 25.47
N TRP A 23 45.07 -12.70 24.61
CA TRP A 23 45.16 -12.26 23.21
C TRP A 23 43.82 -12.35 22.47
N ASN A 24 42.98 -13.35 22.79
CA ASN A 24 41.65 -13.52 22.20
C ASN A 24 40.63 -12.47 22.69
N ASP A 25 40.85 -11.84 23.84
CA ASP A 25 39.94 -10.84 24.40
C ASP A 25 40.10 -9.46 23.73
N MET A 26 41.23 -9.21 23.05
CA MET A 26 41.46 -7.93 22.34
C MET A 26 40.55 -7.73 21.12
N ALA A 27 39.95 -8.80 20.60
CA ALA A 27 39.00 -8.74 19.50
C ALA A 27 37.54 -8.53 19.97
N ARG A 28 37.31 -8.41 21.29
CA ARG A 28 35.99 -8.18 21.90
C ARG A 28 35.93 -6.76 22.48
N PRO A 29 34.71 -6.20 22.68
CA PRO A 29 34.56 -4.91 23.35
C PRO A 29 35.22 -4.91 24.73
N ALA A 30 35.75 -3.75 25.14
CA ALA A 30 36.37 -3.60 26.44
C ALA A 30 35.42 -4.09 27.56
N PRO A 31 35.90 -4.95 28.46
CA PRO A 31 35.05 -5.51 29.50
C PRO A 31 34.58 -4.41 30.44
N GLN A 32 33.29 -4.42 30.73
CA GLN A 32 32.71 -3.48 31.68
C GLN A 32 32.94 -3.98 33.10
N ARG A 33 33.27 -3.06 34.01
CA ARG A 33 33.32 -3.32 35.45
C ARG A 33 31.96 -3.92 35.85
N PRO A 34 31.91 -5.10 36.50
CA PRO A 34 30.67 -5.62 37.04
C PRO A 34 30.05 -4.53 37.92
N GLY A 35 28.76 -4.23 37.74
CA GLY A 35 28.04 -3.28 38.57
C GLY A 35 28.25 -3.68 40.03
N GLY A 36 29.10 -2.93 40.74
CA GLY A 36 29.40 -3.23 42.12
C GLY A 36 28.12 -3.08 42.92
N VAL A 37 27.81 -4.08 43.74
CA VAL A 37 26.97 -3.84 44.92
C VAL A 37 27.68 -2.72 45.68
N GLN A 38 27.08 -1.53 45.72
CA GLN A 38 27.49 -0.51 46.69
C GLN A 38 27.47 -1.21 48.05
N PRO A 39 28.50 -1.06 48.89
CA PRO A 39 28.49 -1.67 50.21
C PRO A 39 27.18 -1.26 50.90
N ASP A 40 26.31 -2.24 51.16
CA ASP A 40 25.13 -2.04 51.96
C ASP A 40 25.58 -1.57 53.36
N ASP A 41 25.09 -0.38 53.72
CA ASP A 41 24.90 0.14 55.06
C ASP A 41 26.09 0.17 56.04
N GLU A 42 27.08 1.03 55.75
CA GLU A 42 27.74 1.73 56.87
C GLU A 42 26.74 2.75 57.45
N VAL A 43 26.10 2.41 58.58
CA VAL A 43 25.08 3.24 59.24
C VAL A 43 25.68 4.58 59.66
N THR A 44 25.36 5.62 58.89
CA THR A 44 25.74 7.01 59.21
C THR A 44 24.78 7.62 60.23
N ASP A 45 25.25 8.60 61.00
CA ASP A 45 24.37 9.36 61.91
C ASP A 45 23.20 10.03 61.14
N LEU A 46 23.42 10.36 59.86
CA LEU A 46 22.37 10.86 58.97
C LEU A 46 21.31 9.79 58.70
N ALA A 47 21.71 8.54 58.41
CA ALA A 47 20.77 7.45 58.16
C ALA A 47 19.88 7.17 59.38
N VAL A 48 20.47 7.17 60.60
CA VAL A 48 19.73 7.00 61.85
C VAL A 48 18.75 8.15 62.08
N LEU A 49 19.19 9.39 61.87
CA LEU A 49 18.33 10.58 61.99
C LEU A 49 17.15 10.53 61.00
N VAL A 50 17.42 10.19 59.73
CA VAL A 50 16.39 10.04 58.69
C VAL A 50 15.39 8.94 59.08
N GLN A 51 15.85 7.79 59.57
CA GLN A 51 14.96 6.72 60.04
C GLN A 51 14.10 7.16 61.23
N ALA A 52 14.69 7.86 62.21
CA ALA A 52 13.96 8.39 63.38
C ALA A 52 12.86 9.38 62.97
N ILE A 53 13.16 10.28 62.02
CA ILE A 53 12.20 11.25 61.47
C ILE A 53 11.08 10.53 60.70
N ARG A 54 11.40 9.56 59.81
CA ARG A 54 10.41 8.77 59.08
C ARG A 54 9.49 7.98 60.03
N GLY A 55 10.06 7.41 61.09
CA GLY A 55 9.31 6.69 62.13
C GLY A 55 8.38 7.62 62.93
N ALA A 56 8.84 8.83 63.28
CA ALA A 56 8.00 9.83 63.93
C ALA A 56 6.86 10.29 63.01
N SER A 57 7.15 10.58 61.74
CA SER A 57 6.16 10.97 60.73
C SER A 57 5.05 9.92 60.58
N SER A 58 5.44 8.63 60.49
CA SER A 58 4.51 7.51 60.39
C SER A 58 3.63 7.38 61.63
N ARG A 59 4.19 7.53 62.84
CA ARG A 59 3.43 7.48 64.10
C ARG A 59 2.47 8.66 64.28
N LEU A 60 2.81 9.82 63.74
CA LEU A 60 1.98 11.02 63.76
C LEU A 60 0.95 11.05 62.62
N GLY A 61 0.95 10.06 61.72
CA GLY A 61 0.02 10.00 60.59
C GLY A 61 0.18 11.16 59.60
N LEU A 62 1.39 11.73 59.51
CA LEU A 62 1.63 12.84 58.60
C LEU A 62 1.61 12.33 57.14
N PRO A 63 0.83 12.96 56.24
CA PRO A 63 0.83 12.59 54.83
C PRO A 63 2.20 12.86 54.20
N PRO A 64 2.58 12.11 53.16
CA PRO A 64 3.77 12.42 52.38
C PRO A 64 3.68 13.85 51.85
N GLN A 65 4.80 14.57 51.90
CA GLN A 65 4.87 15.90 51.31
C GLN A 65 4.64 15.82 49.80
N HIS A 66 4.00 16.84 49.24
CA HIS A 66 3.80 16.95 47.80
C HIS A 66 5.16 16.90 47.09
N SER A 67 5.36 15.90 46.22
CA SER A 67 6.55 15.83 45.37
C SER A 67 6.28 16.67 44.12
N PRO A 68 7.10 17.71 43.84
CA PRO A 68 6.95 18.46 42.59
C PRO A 68 7.38 17.64 41.36
N TRP A 69 8.06 16.51 41.57
CA TRP A 69 8.44 15.58 40.50
C TRP A 69 7.46 14.42 40.44
N LEU A 70 6.89 14.23 39.24
CA LEU A 70 6.18 13.00 38.90
C LEU A 70 7.17 11.84 38.71
N PRO A 71 6.71 10.58 38.82
CA PRO A 71 7.51 9.43 38.42
C PRO A 71 7.99 9.57 36.98
N ALA A 72 9.26 9.22 36.73
CA ALA A 72 9.80 9.20 35.38
C ALA A 72 8.93 8.33 34.46
N LEU A 73 8.79 8.75 33.20
CA LEU A 73 7.98 8.01 32.23
C LEU A 73 8.43 6.55 32.15
N PRO A 74 7.51 5.58 32.24
CA PRO A 74 7.84 4.17 32.10
C PRO A 74 8.51 3.91 30.76
N THR A 75 9.32 2.86 30.69
CA THR A 75 10.08 2.54 29.48
C THR A 75 9.34 1.61 28.54
N GLN A 76 8.25 1.04 29.02
CA GLN A 76 7.30 0.24 28.26
C GLN A 76 5.91 0.55 28.81
N ILE A 77 4.99 0.91 27.92
CA ILE A 77 3.57 1.10 28.19
C ILE A 77 2.78 0.46 27.05
N THR A 78 1.57 -0.01 27.32
CA THR A 78 0.68 -0.54 26.30
C THR A 78 -0.45 0.43 26.01
N VAL A 79 -1.08 0.32 24.83
CA VAL A 79 -2.23 1.18 24.48
C VAL A 79 -3.38 1.00 25.49
N ASP A 80 -3.55 -0.20 26.06
CA ASP A 80 -4.54 -0.46 27.12
C ASP A 80 -4.30 0.28 28.44
N SER A 81 -3.05 0.65 28.71
CA SER A 81 -2.67 1.37 29.93
C SER A 81 -2.75 2.90 29.80
N LEU A 82 -3.11 3.41 28.62
CA LEU A 82 -3.16 4.84 28.37
C LEU A 82 -4.37 5.49 29.08
N PRO A 83 -4.20 6.71 29.62
CA PRO A 83 -5.33 7.44 30.20
C PRO A 83 -6.41 7.74 29.16
N ALA A 84 -7.67 7.78 29.60
CA ALA A 84 -8.79 8.13 28.75
C ALA A 84 -8.67 9.57 28.23
N VAL A 85 -9.07 9.78 26.97
CA VAL A 85 -9.05 11.09 26.33
C VAL A 85 -10.47 11.62 26.20
N SER A 86 -10.68 12.86 26.64
CA SER A 86 -11.97 13.54 26.49
C SER A 86 -12.26 13.81 25.02
N THR A 87 -13.47 13.47 24.57
CA THR A 87 -13.93 13.73 23.19
C THR A 87 -14.48 15.14 23.05
N SER A 88 -14.03 15.87 22.03
CA SER A 88 -14.49 17.22 21.70
C SER A 88 -15.33 17.23 20.42
N GLY A 89 -16.64 16.99 20.53
CA GLY A 89 -17.68 17.34 19.52
C GLY A 89 -17.60 16.76 18.10
N TYR A 90 -16.46 16.23 17.65
CA TYR A 90 -16.20 15.70 16.31
C TYR A 90 -15.89 14.21 16.37
N LEU A 91 -14.60 13.86 16.41
CA LEU A 91 -14.09 12.51 16.60
C LEU A 91 -13.24 12.47 17.87
N PRO A 92 -13.23 11.35 18.60
CA PRO A 92 -12.34 11.19 19.75
C PRO A 92 -10.87 11.23 19.30
N PRO A 93 -10.02 12.06 19.92
CA PRO A 93 -8.58 11.99 19.69
C PRO A 93 -8.03 10.61 20.08
N VAL A 94 -7.07 10.11 19.32
CA VAL A 94 -6.55 8.75 19.45
C VAL A 94 -5.28 8.76 20.29
N ALA A 95 -5.34 8.24 21.52
CA ALA A 95 -4.15 8.09 22.36
C ALA A 95 -3.22 6.98 21.86
N TYR A 96 -1.93 7.29 21.70
CA TYR A 96 -0.91 6.33 21.25
C TYR A 96 0.38 6.36 22.10
N GLY A 97 0.43 7.17 23.14
CA GLY A 97 1.55 7.27 24.07
C GLY A 97 1.23 8.17 25.26
N ILE A 98 2.26 8.54 26.02
CA ILE A 98 2.18 9.53 27.10
C ILE A 98 3.27 10.57 26.87
N VAL A 99 2.93 11.84 27.07
CA VAL A 99 3.86 12.97 27.11
C VAL A 99 4.02 13.46 28.56
N ASP A 100 5.25 13.79 28.94
CA ASP A 100 5.56 14.41 30.22
C ASP A 100 5.71 15.92 30.04
N LEU A 101 5.00 16.69 30.88
CA LEU A 101 5.01 18.15 30.92
C LEU A 101 5.59 18.59 32.28
N PRO A 102 6.92 18.60 32.46
CA PRO A 102 7.55 18.87 33.75
C PRO A 102 7.18 20.23 34.33
N GLU A 103 7.06 21.26 33.48
CA GLU A 103 6.68 22.62 33.90
C GLU A 103 5.28 22.68 34.51
N GLN A 104 4.39 21.77 34.10
CA GLN A 104 3.02 21.68 34.59
C GLN A 104 2.84 20.61 35.67
N GLN A 105 3.88 19.83 35.97
CA GLN A 105 3.82 18.64 36.84
C GLN A 105 2.70 17.68 36.42
N ARG A 106 2.55 17.45 35.10
CA ARG A 106 1.49 16.62 34.53
C ARG A 106 2.03 15.67 33.46
N GLN A 107 1.47 14.47 33.43
CA GLN A 107 1.63 13.52 32.33
C GLN A 107 0.29 13.35 31.64
N GLU A 108 0.28 13.52 30.32
CA GLU A 108 -0.94 13.51 29.52
C GLU A 108 -0.84 12.47 28.40
N PRO A 109 -1.98 11.96 27.90
CA PRO A 109 -1.98 11.14 26.69
C PRO A 109 -1.35 11.89 25.51
N LEU A 110 -0.41 11.25 24.83
CA LEU A 110 0.04 11.67 23.50
C LEU A 110 -1.01 11.22 22.49
N VAL A 111 -1.65 12.18 21.82
CA VAL A 111 -2.84 11.96 20.98
C VAL A 111 -2.61 12.31 19.51
N LEU A 112 -3.28 11.56 18.64
CA LEU A 112 -3.49 11.90 17.24
C LEU A 112 -4.93 12.39 17.09
N ASP A 113 -5.10 13.67 16.81
CA ASP A 113 -6.41 14.30 16.66
C ASP A 113 -6.68 14.62 15.19
N LEU A 114 -7.60 13.88 14.55
CA LEU A 114 -7.95 14.08 13.14
C LEU A 114 -8.65 15.43 12.87
N ALA A 115 -9.13 16.13 13.90
CA ALA A 115 -9.68 17.47 13.73
C ALA A 115 -8.58 18.51 13.45
N THR A 116 -7.38 18.31 13.99
CA THR A 116 -6.29 19.29 13.98
C THR A 116 -5.02 18.79 13.28
N LEU A 117 -4.93 17.49 12.99
CA LEU A 117 -3.79 16.87 12.35
C LEU A 117 -3.57 17.44 10.95
N GLY A 118 -2.40 18.00 10.71
CA GLY A 118 -1.87 18.19 9.36
C GLY A 118 -1.26 16.89 8.87
N HIS A 119 0.04 16.72 9.15
CA HIS A 119 0.83 15.50 8.96
C HIS A 119 1.70 15.26 10.20
N LEU A 120 2.19 14.04 10.39
CA LEU A 120 3.07 13.68 11.50
C LEU A 120 4.37 13.06 10.98
N HIS A 121 5.52 13.58 11.41
CA HIS A 121 6.81 12.98 11.09
C HIS A 121 7.40 12.25 12.29
N ILE A 122 7.72 10.97 12.13
CA ILE A 122 8.40 10.15 13.13
C ILE A 122 9.85 9.97 12.68
N VAL A 123 10.75 10.75 13.27
CA VAL A 123 12.16 10.82 12.87
C VAL A 123 13.00 9.98 13.82
N GLY A 124 13.81 9.07 13.29
CA GLY A 124 14.60 8.18 14.13
C GLY A 124 15.66 7.40 13.37
N ALA A 125 16.67 6.91 14.09
CA ALA A 125 17.63 5.95 13.59
C ALA A 125 16.98 4.58 13.30
N ALA A 126 17.72 3.70 12.61
CA ALA A 126 17.35 2.29 12.52
C ALA A 126 17.18 1.69 13.93
N ARG A 127 16.14 0.86 14.11
CA ARG A 127 15.78 0.20 15.39
C ARG A 127 15.45 1.17 16.54
N SER A 128 15.11 2.43 16.26
CA SER A 128 14.65 3.39 17.28
C SER A 128 13.19 3.22 17.70
N GLY A 129 12.38 2.51 16.89
CA GLY A 129 10.95 2.29 17.13
C GLY A 129 10.02 2.82 16.03
N ARG A 130 10.55 3.44 14.95
CA ARG A 130 9.78 3.99 13.81
C ARG A 130 8.61 3.11 13.33
N SER A 131 8.89 1.89 12.86
CA SER A 131 7.86 0.96 12.37
C SER A 131 6.94 0.43 13.47
N GLN A 132 7.37 0.45 14.73
CA GLN A 132 6.51 0.13 15.87
C GLN A 132 5.54 1.28 16.14
N ALA A 133 6.00 2.54 16.09
CA ALA A 133 5.15 3.70 16.28
C ALA A 133 4.03 3.78 15.24
N LEU A 134 4.33 3.48 13.96
CA LEU A 134 3.30 3.36 12.92
C LEU A 134 2.27 2.26 13.22
N ARG A 135 2.70 1.09 13.70
CA ARG A 135 1.79 0.01 14.11
C ARG A 135 0.95 0.39 15.32
N THR A 136 1.56 1.03 16.33
CA THR A 136 0.85 1.53 17.52
C THR A 136 -0.22 2.54 17.12
N LEU A 137 0.12 3.51 16.27
CA LEU A 137 -0.85 4.48 15.75
C LEU A 137 -2.00 3.80 15.01
N ALA A 138 -1.71 2.90 14.07
CA ALA A 138 -2.74 2.18 13.33
C ALA A 138 -3.65 1.33 14.24
N GLY A 139 -3.06 0.62 15.21
CA GLY A 139 -3.82 -0.17 16.18
C GLY A 139 -4.64 0.68 17.13
N ALA A 140 -4.12 1.82 17.61
CA ALA A 140 -4.86 2.77 18.43
C ALA A 140 -6.03 3.40 17.65
N VAL A 141 -5.81 3.74 16.38
CA VAL A 141 -6.87 4.22 15.47
C VAL A 141 -7.96 3.16 15.32
N ALA A 142 -7.59 1.92 15.00
CA ALA A 142 -8.54 0.83 14.79
C ALA A 142 -9.40 0.51 16.04
N ARG A 143 -8.86 0.76 17.24
CA ARG A 143 -9.57 0.60 18.51
C ARG A 143 -10.51 1.75 18.85
N THR A 144 -10.22 2.95 18.35
CA THR A 144 -10.86 4.19 18.81
C THR A 144 -11.89 4.71 17.80
N LEU A 145 -11.64 4.52 16.51
CA LEU A 145 -12.42 5.08 15.42
C LEU A 145 -13.06 3.99 14.55
N SER A 146 -14.24 4.27 13.99
CA SER A 146 -14.89 3.38 13.03
C SER A 146 -14.18 3.41 11.67
N PRO A 147 -14.23 2.34 10.86
CA PRO A 147 -13.84 2.42 9.45
C PRO A 147 -14.61 3.49 8.67
N ASP A 148 -15.80 3.87 9.13
CA ASP A 148 -16.60 4.96 8.58
C ASP A 148 -16.02 6.36 8.86
N ASP A 149 -15.09 6.47 9.80
CA ASP A 149 -14.45 7.73 10.18
C ASP A 149 -13.05 7.87 9.60
N VAL A 150 -12.36 6.75 9.37
CA VAL A 150 -10.96 6.74 8.94
C VAL A 150 -10.59 5.48 8.14
N HIS A 151 -9.94 5.70 7.01
CA HIS A 151 -9.29 4.68 6.19
C HIS A 151 -7.77 4.76 6.35
N VAL A 152 -7.11 3.60 6.39
CA VAL A 152 -5.66 3.47 6.55
C VAL A 152 -5.04 2.88 5.28
N TYR A 153 -3.95 3.48 4.84
CA TYR A 153 -3.10 2.95 3.76
C TYR A 153 -1.65 2.97 4.20
N GLY A 154 -0.83 2.10 3.62
CA GLY A 154 0.58 1.96 4.00
C GLY A 154 1.51 1.82 2.81
N ILE A 155 2.69 2.43 2.93
CA ILE A 155 3.84 2.21 2.07
C ILE A 155 4.97 1.67 2.95
N ASP A 156 5.31 0.39 2.77
CA ASP A 156 6.36 -0.28 3.54
C ASP A 156 7.64 -0.40 2.69
N CYS A 157 8.58 0.51 2.91
CA CYS A 157 9.92 0.43 2.32
C CYS A 157 10.93 -0.31 3.21
N GLY A 158 10.45 -1.02 4.24
CA GLY A 158 11.23 -1.81 5.18
C GLY A 158 11.17 -3.30 4.90
N ASN A 159 10.93 -4.07 5.97
CA ASN A 159 10.93 -5.54 5.96
C ASN A 159 9.50 -6.10 6.14
N GLY A 160 8.46 -5.33 5.77
CA GLY A 160 7.07 -5.79 5.90
C GLY A 160 6.49 -5.65 7.31
N ALA A 161 6.99 -4.69 8.11
CA ALA A 161 6.47 -4.44 9.46
C ALA A 161 5.01 -3.97 9.45
N LEU A 162 4.57 -3.31 8.38
CA LEU A 162 3.20 -2.81 8.25
C LEU A 162 2.23 -3.84 7.66
N LEU A 163 2.70 -4.98 7.12
CA LEU A 163 1.84 -5.96 6.44
C LEU A 163 0.70 -6.48 7.31
N ALA A 164 0.94 -6.66 8.61
CA ALA A 164 -0.10 -7.14 9.53
C ALA A 164 -1.32 -6.21 9.59
N LEU A 165 -1.14 -4.91 9.27
CA LEU A 165 -2.22 -3.92 9.28
C LEU A 165 -3.28 -4.20 8.22
N SER A 166 -2.99 -5.00 7.18
CA SER A 166 -3.97 -5.43 6.18
C SER A 166 -5.13 -6.24 6.77
N ALA A 167 -5.00 -6.73 8.01
CA ALA A 167 -6.11 -7.38 8.72
C ALA A 167 -7.20 -6.40 9.17
N PHE A 168 -6.91 -5.10 9.30
CA PHE A 168 -7.89 -4.13 9.79
C PHE A 168 -8.98 -3.83 8.75
N PRO A 169 -10.26 -3.70 9.16
CA PRO A 169 -11.32 -3.27 8.26
C PRO A 169 -11.12 -1.84 7.73
N HIS A 170 -10.36 -1.01 8.45
CA HIS A 170 -9.96 0.33 8.03
C HIS A 170 -8.93 0.32 6.89
N CYS A 171 -8.20 -0.79 6.69
CA CYS A 171 -7.05 -0.83 5.80
C CYS A 171 -7.45 -1.14 4.35
N GLY A 172 -7.15 -0.22 3.43
CA GLY A 172 -7.39 -0.42 2.00
C GLY A 172 -6.24 -1.11 1.26
N ALA A 173 -4.99 -0.71 1.56
CA ALA A 173 -3.80 -1.33 0.98
C ALA A 173 -2.54 -1.05 1.81
N ILE A 174 -1.68 -2.07 1.95
CA ILE A 174 -0.27 -1.92 2.36
C ILE A 174 0.58 -2.34 1.17
N VAL A 175 1.38 -1.42 0.65
CA VAL A 175 2.18 -1.60 -0.56
C VAL A 175 3.66 -1.61 -0.21
N GLN A 176 4.38 -2.61 -0.67
CA GLN A 176 5.82 -2.75 -0.45
C GLN A 176 6.63 -2.02 -1.53
N ARG A 177 7.89 -1.69 -1.21
CA ARG A 177 8.84 -1.10 -2.18
C ARG A 177 9.06 -1.91 -3.46
N THR A 178 8.80 -3.22 -3.45
CA THR A 178 8.96 -4.10 -4.63
C THR A 178 7.76 -4.06 -5.56
N GLU A 179 6.65 -3.44 -5.15
CA GLU A 179 5.38 -3.39 -5.86
C GLU A 179 5.17 -2.01 -6.53
N ALA A 180 6.16 -1.54 -7.30
CA ALA A 180 6.15 -0.18 -7.88
C ALA A 180 4.86 0.15 -8.65
N GLU A 181 4.31 -0.80 -9.40
CA GLU A 181 3.05 -0.63 -10.13
C GLU A 181 1.85 -0.39 -9.19
N ARG A 182 1.77 -1.18 -8.11
CA ARG A 182 0.73 -1.07 -7.08
C ARG A 182 0.86 0.26 -6.32
N LEU A 183 2.09 0.72 -6.09
CA LEU A 183 2.37 2.01 -5.49
C LEU A 183 1.89 3.16 -6.40
N THR A 184 2.18 3.09 -7.69
CA THR A 184 1.68 4.07 -8.68
C THR A 184 0.15 4.13 -8.69
N ARG A 185 -0.52 2.98 -8.62
CA ARG A 185 -1.99 2.91 -8.54
C ARG A 185 -2.52 3.52 -7.23
N LEU A 186 -1.90 3.21 -6.08
CA LEU A 186 -2.27 3.79 -4.79
C LEU A 186 -2.14 5.31 -4.79
N ILE A 187 -1.00 5.86 -5.23
CA ILE A 187 -0.79 7.31 -5.28
C ILE A 187 -1.77 7.97 -6.27
N THR A 188 -2.00 7.35 -7.43
CA THR A 188 -2.98 7.84 -8.40
C THR A 188 -4.39 7.92 -7.81
N ARG A 189 -4.82 6.88 -7.09
CA ARG A 189 -6.11 6.84 -6.40
C ARG A 189 -6.24 7.89 -5.31
N LEU A 190 -5.21 8.05 -4.47
CA LEU A 190 -5.18 9.07 -3.43
C LEU A 190 -5.26 10.47 -4.01
N LYS A 191 -4.56 10.74 -5.12
CA LYS A 191 -4.67 12.03 -5.83
C LYS A 191 -6.05 12.26 -6.44
N ALA A 192 -6.66 11.23 -7.04
CA ALA A 192 -8.00 11.33 -7.58
C ALA A 192 -9.03 11.62 -6.47
N GLU A 193 -8.88 10.97 -5.31
CA GLU A 193 -9.71 11.23 -4.13
C GLU A 193 -9.48 12.62 -3.56
N MET A 194 -8.23 13.09 -3.51
CA MET A 194 -7.89 14.47 -3.15
C MET A 194 -8.62 15.48 -4.05
N ALA A 195 -8.53 15.31 -5.38
CA ALA A 195 -9.20 16.18 -6.34
C ALA A 195 -10.73 16.15 -6.21
N ARG A 196 -11.31 14.95 -6.03
CA ARG A 196 -12.75 14.78 -5.80
C ARG A 196 -13.21 15.54 -4.55
N ARG A 197 -12.44 15.46 -3.46
CA ARG A 197 -12.74 16.16 -2.20
C ARG A 197 -12.53 17.67 -2.32
N GLN A 198 -11.52 18.15 -3.04
CA GLN A 198 -11.35 19.57 -3.32
C GLN A 198 -12.60 20.14 -4.02
N GLN A 199 -13.14 19.42 -5.01
CA GLN A 199 -14.38 19.81 -5.67
C GLN A 199 -15.60 19.75 -4.72
N LEU A 200 -15.67 18.74 -3.86
CA LEU A 200 -16.72 18.62 -2.83
C LEU A 200 -16.71 19.79 -1.86
N LEU A 201 -15.54 20.17 -1.35
CA LEU A 201 -15.38 21.30 -0.44
C LEU A 201 -15.71 22.62 -1.13
N ALA A 202 -15.24 22.82 -2.37
CA ALA A 202 -15.54 24.01 -3.16
C ALA A 202 -17.05 24.17 -3.44
N THR A 203 -17.74 23.08 -3.76
CA THR A 203 -19.19 23.10 -4.03
C THR A 203 -20.05 23.29 -2.79
N SER A 204 -19.59 22.80 -1.63
CA SER A 204 -20.27 22.97 -0.33
C SER A 204 -19.89 24.27 0.40
N GLY A 205 -18.88 25.01 -0.08
CA GLY A 205 -18.36 26.21 0.58
C GLY A 205 -17.63 25.95 1.90
N SER A 206 -17.21 24.70 2.16
CA SER A 206 -16.47 24.31 3.36
C SER A 206 -14.96 24.53 3.18
N ALA A 207 -14.26 25.07 4.16
CA ALA A 207 -12.82 25.32 4.11
C ALA A 207 -11.97 24.05 4.24
N ASN A 208 -12.48 23.05 4.96
CA ASN A 208 -11.81 21.76 5.17
C ASN A 208 -12.82 20.63 5.42
N LEU A 209 -12.32 19.39 5.50
CA LEU A 209 -13.17 18.21 5.72
C LEU A 209 -13.90 18.24 7.07
N VAL A 210 -13.30 18.79 8.12
CA VAL A 210 -13.91 18.87 9.45
C VAL A 210 -15.16 19.74 9.41
N GLU A 211 -15.05 20.94 8.82
CA GLU A 211 -16.18 21.85 8.61
C GLU A 211 -17.27 21.21 7.73
N TYR A 212 -16.87 20.53 6.66
CA TYR A 212 -17.80 19.82 5.79
C TYR A 212 -18.62 18.76 6.56
N ARG A 213 -17.97 17.94 7.37
CA ARG A 213 -18.63 16.90 8.17
C ARG A 213 -19.52 17.46 9.28
N MET A 214 -19.14 18.61 9.85
CA MET A 214 -19.93 19.29 10.87
C MET A 214 -21.21 19.92 10.30
N THR A 215 -21.16 20.40 9.06
CA THR A 215 -22.30 21.06 8.39
C THR A 215 -23.22 20.08 7.67
N HIS A 216 -22.72 18.89 7.31
CA HIS A 216 -23.45 17.86 6.57
C HIS A 216 -23.49 16.55 7.36
N SER A 217 -24.44 16.43 8.28
CA SER A 217 -24.58 15.29 9.20
C SER A 217 -24.76 13.92 8.54
N ASP A 218 -25.29 13.90 7.32
CA ASP A 218 -25.46 12.66 6.53
C ASP A 218 -24.17 12.26 5.79
N ALA A 219 -23.20 13.19 5.67
CA ALA A 219 -21.96 12.98 4.95
C ALA A 219 -20.84 12.55 5.91
N ARG A 220 -20.59 11.24 6.01
CA ARG A 220 -19.46 10.66 6.76
C ARG A 220 -18.28 10.36 5.86
N THR A 221 -17.76 11.36 5.15
CA THR A 221 -16.56 11.16 4.33
C THR A 221 -15.38 10.85 5.26
N PRO A 222 -14.78 9.64 5.21
CA PRO A 222 -13.74 9.25 6.18
C PRO A 222 -12.44 10.00 5.94
N HIS A 223 -11.69 10.27 7.01
CA HIS A 223 -10.29 10.70 6.89
C HIS A 223 -9.46 9.59 6.24
N ILE A 224 -8.33 9.94 5.66
CA ILE A 224 -7.36 8.98 5.13
C ILE A 224 -6.05 9.17 5.87
N LEU A 225 -5.51 8.10 6.45
CA LEU A 225 -4.20 8.07 7.09
C LEU A 225 -3.24 7.24 6.24
N LEU A 226 -2.27 7.89 5.59
CA LEU A 226 -1.22 7.24 4.81
C LEU A 226 0.06 7.09 5.64
N LEU A 227 0.36 5.86 6.04
CA LEU A 227 1.55 5.49 6.80
C LEU A 227 2.70 5.19 5.84
N VAL A 228 3.85 5.86 5.99
CA VAL A 228 5.02 5.61 5.16
C VAL A 228 6.18 5.19 6.04
N ASP A 229 6.63 3.94 5.94
CA ASP A 229 7.80 3.45 6.68
C ASP A 229 9.05 3.57 5.82
N ARG A 230 10.13 4.07 6.44
CA ARG A 230 11.44 4.33 5.84
C ARG A 230 11.38 5.28 4.64
N TRP A 231 11.01 6.52 4.90
CA TRP A 231 11.04 7.61 3.92
C TRP A 231 12.38 7.69 3.17
N GLU A 232 13.51 7.48 3.84
CA GLU A 232 14.84 7.51 3.21
C GLU A 232 15.01 6.47 2.09
N VAL A 233 14.33 5.33 2.20
CA VAL A 233 14.34 4.27 1.17
C VAL A 233 13.34 4.61 0.07
N PHE A 234 12.17 5.15 0.43
CA PHE A 234 11.19 5.63 -0.54
C PHE A 234 11.80 6.68 -1.47
N ASP A 235 12.39 7.73 -0.89
CA ASP A 235 13.01 8.85 -1.60
C ASP A 235 14.10 8.34 -2.56
N LYS A 236 15.04 7.54 -2.05
CA LYS A 236 16.11 6.96 -2.87
C LYS A 236 15.62 6.07 -4.02
N THR A 237 14.54 5.31 -3.80
CA THR A 237 14.05 4.31 -4.78
C THR A 237 13.15 4.95 -5.84
N PHE A 238 12.35 5.95 -5.46
CA PHE A 238 11.26 6.45 -6.29
C PHE A 238 11.37 7.94 -6.67
N ALA A 239 12.40 8.66 -6.22
CA ALA A 239 12.61 10.07 -6.60
C ALA A 239 12.64 10.28 -8.11
N ASP A 240 13.33 9.40 -8.85
CA ASP A 240 13.48 9.48 -10.31
C ASP A 240 12.60 8.46 -11.07
N HIS A 241 11.82 7.64 -10.36
CA HIS A 241 10.99 6.61 -10.97
C HIS A 241 9.92 7.26 -11.86
N ASP A 242 9.84 6.78 -13.11
CA ASP A 242 8.94 7.30 -14.13
C ASP A 242 8.98 8.84 -14.28
N GLY A 243 10.19 9.41 -14.27
CA GLY A 243 10.37 10.87 -14.35
C GLY A 243 9.97 11.62 -13.08
N GLY A 244 9.93 10.92 -11.94
CA GLY A 244 9.60 11.48 -10.63
C GLY A 244 8.12 11.63 -10.35
N ALA A 245 7.25 10.97 -11.13
CA ALA A 245 5.80 11.05 -10.99
C ALA A 245 5.30 10.61 -9.60
N LEU A 246 5.88 9.56 -9.03
CA LEU A 246 5.56 9.07 -7.68
C LEU A 246 5.91 10.12 -6.62
N MET A 247 7.11 10.69 -6.69
CA MET A 247 7.56 11.71 -5.76
C MET A 247 6.72 12.99 -5.87
N ALA A 248 6.42 13.43 -7.10
CA ALA A 248 5.53 14.55 -7.34
C ALA A 248 4.12 14.31 -6.76
N GLY A 249 3.60 13.07 -6.87
CA GLY A 249 2.34 12.68 -6.27
C GLY A 249 2.37 12.72 -4.73
N MET A 250 3.44 12.19 -4.11
CA MET A 250 3.61 12.25 -2.66
C MET A 250 3.68 13.69 -2.15
N LEU A 251 4.43 14.57 -2.81
CA LEU A 251 4.46 15.97 -2.43
C LEU A 251 3.10 16.64 -2.54
N ALA A 252 2.35 16.39 -3.60
CA ALA A 252 1.02 16.97 -3.77
C ALA A 252 0.11 16.58 -2.59
N LEU A 253 0.17 15.31 -2.18
CA LEU A 253 -0.56 14.83 -0.98
C LEU A 253 -0.06 15.51 0.30
N MET A 254 1.25 15.78 0.45
CA MET A 254 1.80 16.51 1.60
C MET A 254 1.45 18.00 1.61
N SER A 255 1.25 18.61 0.45
CA SER A 255 0.98 20.05 0.34
C SER A 255 -0.52 20.36 0.41
N GLU A 256 -1.36 19.50 -0.15
CA GLU A 256 -2.79 19.78 -0.33
C GLU A 256 -3.70 18.76 0.39
N GLY A 257 -3.15 17.65 0.90
CA GLY A 257 -3.95 16.55 1.45
C GLY A 257 -4.64 16.88 2.78
N ALA A 258 -3.97 17.61 3.67
CA ALA A 258 -4.47 17.83 5.04
C ALA A 258 -5.85 18.52 5.07
N SER A 259 -6.07 19.53 4.22
CA SER A 259 -7.34 20.27 4.16
C SER A 259 -8.52 19.41 3.73
N VAL A 260 -8.28 18.41 2.88
CA VAL A 260 -9.29 17.43 2.44
C VAL A 260 -9.33 16.16 3.29
N GLY A 261 -8.64 16.17 4.44
CA GLY A 261 -8.62 15.06 5.39
C GLY A 261 -7.78 13.86 4.95
N ILE A 262 -6.76 14.07 4.12
CA ILE A 262 -5.71 13.08 3.81
C ILE A 262 -4.45 13.46 4.59
N HIS A 263 -4.11 12.64 5.59
CA HIS A 263 -3.02 12.89 6.52
C HIS A 263 -1.90 11.86 6.32
N LEU A 264 -0.66 12.34 6.28
CA LEU A 264 0.51 11.50 6.12
C LEU A 264 1.21 11.33 7.46
N VAL A 265 1.57 10.09 7.80
CA VAL A 265 2.47 9.77 8.90
C VAL A 265 3.75 9.19 8.31
N LEU A 266 4.78 10.02 8.23
CA LEU A 266 6.05 9.64 7.63
C LEU A 266 7.02 9.20 8.70
N ALA A 267 7.50 7.97 8.62
CA ALA A 267 8.57 7.47 9.47
C ALA A 267 9.87 7.37 8.66
N GLY A 268 10.93 8.00 9.16
CA GLY A 268 12.18 8.08 8.42
C GLY A 268 13.36 8.50 9.29
N ASP A 269 14.52 8.64 8.67
CA ASP A 269 15.70 9.22 9.32
C ASP A 269 15.76 10.75 9.08
N ARG A 270 16.95 11.33 9.18
CA ARG A 270 17.18 12.76 8.91
C ARG A 270 16.75 13.24 7.52
N ALA A 271 16.46 12.35 6.56
CA ALA A 271 15.86 12.73 5.28
C ALA A 271 14.53 13.49 5.45
N LEU A 272 13.80 13.24 6.55
CA LEU A 272 12.58 13.99 6.90
C LEU A 272 12.85 15.44 7.35
N PHE A 273 14.09 15.76 7.71
CA PHE A 273 14.51 17.14 8.01
C PHE A 273 14.92 17.93 6.77
N SER A 274 14.95 17.30 5.58
CA SER A 274 15.18 18.03 4.33
C SER A 274 14.12 19.13 4.14
N THR A 275 14.50 20.30 3.64
CA THR A 275 13.60 21.47 3.51
C THR A 275 12.30 21.15 2.79
N ARG A 276 12.38 20.32 1.73
CA ARG A 276 11.23 19.92 0.90
C ARG A 276 10.16 19.16 1.69
N VAL A 277 10.56 18.37 2.68
CA VAL A 277 9.65 17.52 3.47
C VAL A 277 9.35 18.19 4.81
N SER A 278 10.36 18.74 5.48
CA SER A 278 10.26 19.32 6.82
C SER A 278 9.27 20.49 6.92
N SER A 279 9.04 21.23 5.83
CA SER A 279 8.08 22.34 5.78
C SER A 279 6.61 21.92 5.72
N THR A 280 6.33 20.63 5.51
CA THR A 280 4.95 20.12 5.35
C THR A 280 4.22 19.96 6.68
N THR A 281 4.94 19.91 7.81
CA THR A 281 4.34 19.88 9.15
C THR A 281 5.33 20.33 10.22
N GLU A 282 4.82 20.97 11.26
CA GLU A 282 5.57 21.25 12.50
C GLU A 282 5.50 20.09 13.50
N ASP A 283 4.53 19.18 13.35
CA ASP A 283 4.35 18.02 14.23
C ASP A 283 5.37 16.93 13.88
N LYS A 284 6.46 16.91 14.65
CA LYS A 284 7.55 15.94 14.49
C LYS A 284 7.84 15.29 15.84
N LEU A 285 7.89 13.96 15.83
CA LEU A 285 8.25 13.12 16.96
C LEU A 285 9.63 12.50 16.71
N VAL A 286 10.63 12.97 17.46
CA VAL A 286 12.04 12.59 17.28
C VAL A 286 12.43 11.50 18.26
N LEU A 287 12.52 10.27 17.76
CA LEU A 287 13.07 9.11 18.44
C LEU A 287 14.60 9.19 18.51
N ARG A 288 15.23 8.17 19.10
CA ARG A 288 16.70 8.03 19.10
C ARG A 288 17.30 8.20 17.70
N LEU A 289 18.09 9.26 17.49
CA LEU A 289 18.90 9.50 16.29
C LEU A 289 20.27 8.80 16.34
N ASN A 290 20.94 8.70 15.20
CA ASN A 290 22.28 8.10 15.11
C ASN A 290 23.33 9.02 15.72
N GLU A 291 23.29 10.31 15.38
CA GLU A 291 24.20 11.33 15.90
C GLU A 291 23.46 12.22 16.90
N ARG A 292 24.04 12.44 18.10
CA ARG A 292 23.43 13.31 19.12
C ARG A 292 23.36 14.77 18.67
N SER A 293 24.24 15.20 17.76
CA SER A 293 24.22 16.55 17.16
C SER A 293 22.97 16.82 16.32
N ASP A 294 22.33 15.79 15.76
CA ASP A 294 21.16 15.95 14.88
C ASP A 294 19.92 16.50 15.62
N TYR A 295 19.89 16.39 16.95
CA TYR A 295 18.82 16.98 17.78
C TYR A 295 18.84 18.51 17.76
N SER A 296 19.93 19.14 17.33
CA SER A 296 19.98 20.59 17.15
C SER A 296 18.97 21.11 16.13
N VAL A 297 18.54 20.27 15.18
CA VAL A 297 17.50 20.61 14.20
C VAL A 297 16.15 20.92 14.87
N ILE A 298 15.90 20.33 16.04
CA ILE A 298 14.70 20.62 16.86
C ILE A 298 15.02 21.52 18.07
N GLY A 299 16.15 22.24 18.04
CA GLY A 299 16.54 23.18 19.09
C GLY A 299 17.09 22.54 20.37
N VAL A 300 17.30 21.22 20.38
CA VAL A 300 17.79 20.52 21.58
C VAL A 300 19.31 20.44 21.56
N ASN A 301 19.94 20.96 22.63
CA ASN A 301 21.38 20.82 22.82
C ASN A 301 21.73 19.37 23.17
N HIS A 302 22.64 18.76 22.40
CA HIS A 302 23.05 17.36 22.58
C HIS A 302 23.62 17.05 23.98
N ARG A 303 24.11 18.07 24.71
CA ARG A 303 24.63 17.93 26.09
C ARG A 303 23.53 17.75 27.13
N ASN A 304 22.29 18.15 26.82
CA ASN A 304 21.15 18.02 27.72
C ASN A 304 20.42 16.69 27.55
N LEU A 305 20.79 15.91 26.52
CA LEU A 305 20.21 14.59 26.28
C LEU A 305 20.74 13.59 27.31
N PRO A 306 19.94 12.59 27.70
CA PRO A 306 20.45 11.45 28.46
C PRO A 306 21.46 10.65 27.61
N ASP A 307 22.35 9.91 28.27
CA ASP A 307 23.36 9.08 27.59
C ASP A 307 22.73 7.94 26.80
N GLU A 308 21.62 7.39 27.29
CA GLU A 308 20.85 6.35 26.62
C GLU A 308 19.39 6.80 26.41
N ILE A 309 18.95 6.83 25.16
CA ILE A 309 17.55 7.04 24.78
C ILE A 309 16.95 5.68 24.45
N ARG A 310 16.05 5.19 25.30
CA ARG A 310 15.45 3.86 25.15
C ARG A 310 14.52 3.80 23.92
N PRO A 311 14.30 2.61 23.32
CA PRO A 311 13.35 2.46 22.21
C PRO A 311 11.94 2.96 22.58
N GLY A 312 11.27 3.64 21.65
CA GLY A 312 9.94 4.21 21.87
C GLY A 312 9.92 5.53 22.65
N ARG A 313 11.06 5.94 23.24
CA ARG A 313 11.26 7.27 23.80
C ARG A 313 11.42 8.28 22.67
N ALA A 314 10.68 9.39 22.73
CA ALA A 314 10.73 10.45 21.74
C ALA A 314 10.74 11.85 22.39
N LEU A 315 11.19 12.83 21.62
CA LEU A 315 11.04 14.26 21.90
C LEU A 315 10.08 14.86 20.87
N ARG A 316 9.13 15.67 21.32
CA ARG A 316 8.26 16.43 20.42
C ARG A 316 9.00 17.68 19.93
N ALA A 317 9.05 17.91 18.63
CA ALA A 317 9.77 19.05 18.08
C ALA A 317 9.12 20.41 18.38
N THR A 318 7.82 20.41 18.68
CA THR A 318 7.03 21.63 18.94
C THR A 318 7.41 22.31 20.26
N ASP A 319 7.68 21.52 21.30
CA ASP A 319 7.91 22.01 22.66
C ASP A 319 9.06 21.29 23.39
N THR A 320 9.78 20.39 22.69
CA THR A 320 10.88 19.58 23.22
C THR A 320 10.50 18.67 24.39
N THR A 321 9.20 18.42 24.59
CA THR A 321 8.70 17.56 25.67
C THR A 321 8.98 16.09 25.38
N GLU A 322 9.27 15.34 26.45
CA GLU A 322 9.57 13.92 26.38
C GLU A 322 8.27 13.10 26.31
N ALA A 323 8.23 12.15 25.38
CA ALA A 323 7.11 11.24 25.23
C ALA A 323 7.55 9.77 25.18
N GLN A 324 6.70 8.87 25.66
CA GLN A 324 6.82 7.44 25.49
C GLN A 324 5.72 6.95 24.56
N ILE A 325 6.11 6.33 23.44
CA ILE A 325 5.18 5.67 22.53
C ILE A 325 4.78 4.32 23.14
N ALA A 326 3.49 4.01 23.10
CA ALA A 326 2.95 2.75 23.57
C ALA A 326 3.23 1.59 22.60
N MET A 327 3.11 0.37 23.10
CA MET A 327 3.11 -0.86 22.32
C MET A 327 1.70 -1.45 22.27
N LEU A 328 1.42 -2.29 21.27
CA LEU A 328 0.14 -3.01 21.18
C LEU A 328 0.14 -4.22 22.12
N ASP A 329 1.30 -4.81 22.35
CA ASP A 329 1.54 -5.93 23.27
C ASP A 329 2.72 -5.60 24.22
N PRO A 330 2.74 -6.09 25.47
CA PRO A 330 3.90 -5.97 26.35
C PRO A 330 5.18 -6.60 25.78
N ASP A 331 5.09 -7.68 24.99
CA ASP A 331 6.24 -8.28 24.31
C ASP A 331 6.64 -7.44 23.07
N PRO A 332 7.84 -6.84 23.05
CA PRO A 332 8.29 -6.01 21.92
C PRO A 332 8.61 -6.81 20.64
N SER A 333 8.52 -8.14 20.66
CA SER A 333 8.78 -8.98 19.49
C SER A 333 7.84 -8.65 18.32
N GLY A 334 8.37 -8.67 17.09
CA GLY A 334 7.56 -8.38 15.90
C GLY A 334 6.36 -9.33 15.76
N GLN A 335 6.50 -10.58 16.20
CA GLN A 335 5.43 -11.58 16.19
C GLN A 335 4.32 -11.26 17.19
N ALA A 336 4.65 -10.91 18.44
CA ALA A 336 3.65 -10.55 19.43
C ALA A 336 2.85 -9.32 19.01
N GLN A 337 3.54 -8.30 18.51
CA GLN A 337 2.90 -7.09 17.99
C GLN A 337 2.00 -7.38 16.79
N ALA A 338 2.38 -8.29 15.87
CA ALA A 338 1.53 -8.70 14.76
C ALA A 338 0.30 -9.50 15.22
N ARG A 339 0.44 -10.35 16.25
CA ARG A 339 -0.71 -11.05 16.87
C ARG A 339 -1.67 -10.07 17.52
N ALA A 340 -1.15 -9.04 18.20
CA ALA A 340 -1.98 -7.98 18.78
C ALA A 340 -2.75 -7.21 17.70
N VAL A 341 -2.14 -6.92 16.55
CA VAL A 341 -2.85 -6.34 15.39
C VAL A 341 -4.01 -7.25 14.94
N ALA A 342 -3.77 -8.55 14.79
CA ALA A 342 -4.83 -9.50 14.40
C ALA A 342 -5.95 -9.59 15.45
N ALA A 343 -5.61 -9.56 16.75
CA ALA A 343 -6.57 -9.57 17.84
C ALA A 343 -7.41 -8.29 17.88
N ILE A 344 -6.80 -7.12 17.62
CA ILE A 344 -7.53 -5.85 17.49
C ILE A 344 -8.47 -5.94 16.27
N ALA A 345 -7.98 -6.40 15.12
CA ALA A 345 -8.77 -6.51 13.90
C ALA A 345 -10.01 -7.40 14.07
N ALA A 346 -9.87 -8.53 14.77
CA ALA A 346 -10.99 -9.43 15.05
C ALA A 346 -12.10 -8.80 15.92
N ASN A 347 -11.77 -7.77 16.70
CA ASN A 347 -12.72 -7.05 17.55
C ASN A 347 -13.24 -5.75 16.92
N CYS A 348 -12.74 -5.35 15.75
CA CYS A 348 -13.22 -4.16 15.05
C CYS A 348 -14.53 -4.50 14.32
N PRO A 349 -15.63 -3.75 14.56
CA PRO A 349 -16.84 -3.92 13.78
C PRO A 349 -16.59 -3.49 12.32
N PRO A 350 -17.25 -4.15 11.34
CA PRO A 350 -17.19 -3.69 9.96
C PRO A 350 -17.88 -2.33 9.81
N GLY A 351 -17.28 -1.41 9.05
CA GLY A 351 -17.90 -0.15 8.66
C GLY A 351 -18.97 -0.33 7.59
N THR A 352 -19.82 0.67 7.43
CA THR A 352 -20.79 0.76 6.32
C THR A 352 -20.10 1.14 5.01
N THR A 353 -19.11 2.01 5.09
CA THR A 353 -18.19 2.38 4.03
C THR A 353 -16.94 1.53 4.10
N ARG A 354 -16.42 1.15 2.93
CA ARG A 354 -15.18 0.38 2.82
C ARG A 354 -14.09 1.27 2.23
N PRO A 355 -12.83 1.13 2.70
CA PRO A 355 -11.70 1.74 2.02
C PRO A 355 -11.63 1.19 0.59
N PHE A 356 -11.27 2.05 -0.37
CA PHE A 356 -10.94 1.54 -1.70
C PHE A 356 -9.74 0.60 -1.57
N ARG A 357 -9.75 -0.50 -2.31
CA ARG A 357 -8.61 -1.41 -2.29
C ARG A 357 -7.66 -1.11 -3.42
N VAL A 358 -6.41 -1.52 -3.22
CA VAL A 358 -5.42 -1.62 -4.30
C VAL A 358 -4.82 -2.99 -4.13
N ASP A 359 -5.48 -4.00 -4.68
CA ASP A 359 -5.12 -5.39 -4.46
C ASP A 359 -3.90 -5.80 -5.28
N VAL A 360 -3.18 -6.81 -4.77
CA VAL A 360 -2.04 -7.43 -5.45
C VAL A 360 -2.57 -8.27 -6.60
N LEU A 361 -2.06 -8.04 -7.79
CA LEU A 361 -2.37 -8.92 -8.91
C LEU A 361 -1.66 -10.27 -8.69
N PRO A 362 -2.37 -11.41 -8.78
CA PRO A 362 -1.74 -12.70 -8.64
C PRO A 362 -0.70 -12.91 -9.76
N ASP A 363 0.37 -13.65 -9.45
CA ASP A 363 1.40 -14.01 -10.45
C ASP A 363 0.89 -15.09 -11.41
N GLU A 364 0.08 -16.03 -10.91
CA GLU A 364 -0.61 -17.05 -11.69
C GLU A 364 -2.09 -17.08 -11.31
N LEU A 365 -2.95 -17.33 -12.28
CA LEU A 365 -4.41 -17.36 -12.10
C LEU A 365 -4.97 -18.50 -12.95
N SER A 366 -5.82 -19.35 -12.41
CA SER A 366 -6.52 -20.37 -13.21
C SER A 366 -7.77 -19.77 -13.88
N LEU A 367 -8.23 -20.36 -14.99
CA LEU A 367 -9.49 -19.94 -15.61
C LEU A 367 -10.68 -20.10 -14.66
N ALA A 368 -10.70 -21.18 -13.86
CA ALA A 368 -11.76 -21.42 -12.88
C ALA A 368 -11.81 -20.33 -11.80
N ASP A 369 -10.65 -19.91 -11.29
CA ASP A 369 -10.57 -18.82 -10.31
C ASP A 369 -10.94 -17.48 -10.95
N ALA A 370 -10.50 -17.22 -12.18
CA ALA A 370 -10.82 -16.00 -12.90
C ALA A 370 -12.34 -15.82 -13.09
N LYS A 371 -13.07 -16.92 -13.37
CA LYS A 371 -14.52 -16.94 -13.51
C LYS A 371 -15.25 -16.55 -12.21
N GLN A 372 -14.65 -16.74 -11.03
CA GLN A 372 -15.25 -16.31 -9.76
C GLN A 372 -15.34 -14.78 -9.64
N PHE A 373 -14.48 -14.05 -10.36
CA PHE A 373 -14.48 -12.59 -10.42
C PHE A 373 -15.36 -12.04 -11.55
N ALA A 374 -15.88 -12.91 -12.43
CA ALA A 374 -16.73 -12.53 -13.54
C ALA A 374 -18.12 -12.14 -13.04
N ARG A 375 -18.60 -10.98 -13.48
CA ARG A 375 -20.03 -10.64 -13.40
C ARG A 375 -20.67 -11.12 -14.71
N ARG A 376 -21.92 -11.58 -14.65
CA ARG A 376 -22.67 -11.93 -15.86
C ARG A 376 -22.88 -10.66 -16.69
N GLU A 377 -22.10 -10.54 -17.75
CA GLU A 377 -22.25 -9.52 -18.77
C GLU A 377 -22.92 -10.12 -20.02
N GLY A 378 -23.32 -9.28 -20.98
CA GLY A 378 -24.10 -9.70 -22.15
C GLY A 378 -23.40 -10.76 -23.01
N PRO A 379 -24.09 -11.32 -24.03
CA PRO A 379 -23.56 -12.44 -24.83
C PRO A 379 -22.26 -12.10 -25.59
N LEU A 380 -22.01 -10.83 -25.89
CA LEU A 380 -20.81 -10.37 -26.58
C LEU A 380 -19.69 -9.88 -25.64
N TRP A 381 -19.86 -10.05 -24.33
CA TRP A 381 -18.80 -9.81 -23.38
C TRP A 381 -17.87 -11.02 -23.27
N THR A 382 -16.57 -10.75 -23.14
CA THR A 382 -15.57 -11.81 -23.06
C THR A 382 -14.48 -11.51 -22.04
N LEU A 383 -14.20 -12.45 -21.15
CA LEU A 383 -13.11 -12.36 -20.18
C LEU A 383 -11.76 -12.32 -20.89
N VAL A 384 -10.93 -11.34 -20.54
CA VAL A 384 -9.52 -11.27 -20.95
C VAL A 384 -8.61 -11.64 -19.78
N GLY A 385 -8.93 -11.14 -18.58
CA GLY A 385 -8.16 -11.42 -17.37
C GLY A 385 -8.78 -10.75 -16.15
N VAL A 386 -8.17 -10.95 -15.00
CA VAL A 386 -8.58 -10.31 -13.74
C VAL A 386 -7.59 -9.20 -13.41
N GLY A 387 -8.10 -8.02 -13.10
CA GLY A 387 -7.25 -6.85 -12.92
C GLY A 387 -7.87 -5.72 -12.14
N GLY A 388 -7.18 -4.58 -12.18
CA GLY A 388 -7.62 -3.37 -11.50
C GLY A 388 -7.43 -3.40 -9.98
N ASP A 389 -8.15 -2.51 -9.31
CA ASP A 389 -7.99 -2.17 -7.90
C ASP A 389 -8.56 -3.18 -6.92
N GLU A 390 -9.64 -3.85 -7.30
CA GLU A 390 -10.35 -4.80 -6.45
C GLU A 390 -10.33 -6.22 -7.02
N LEU A 391 -9.42 -6.50 -7.97
CA LEU A 391 -9.36 -7.76 -8.72
C LEU A 391 -10.72 -8.12 -9.34
N THR A 392 -11.14 -7.35 -10.33
CA THR A 392 -12.37 -7.64 -11.08
C THR A 392 -12.04 -8.35 -12.38
N ALA A 393 -12.95 -9.19 -12.87
CA ALA A 393 -12.86 -9.62 -14.26
C ALA A 393 -12.92 -8.42 -15.19
N LEU A 394 -12.01 -8.38 -16.16
CA LEU A 394 -11.91 -7.34 -17.17
C LEU A 394 -12.00 -7.98 -18.56
N GLY A 395 -12.79 -7.34 -19.41
CA GLY A 395 -13.09 -7.83 -20.74
C GLY A 395 -13.80 -6.75 -21.57
N PRO A 396 -13.68 -6.79 -22.90
CA PRO A 396 -14.49 -5.94 -23.77
C PRO A 396 -15.93 -6.45 -23.85
N ASP A 397 -16.87 -5.52 -23.98
CA ASP A 397 -18.20 -5.80 -24.52
C ASP A 397 -18.19 -5.49 -26.03
N LEU A 398 -18.23 -6.55 -26.84
CA LEU A 398 -18.16 -6.43 -28.30
C LEU A 398 -19.46 -5.90 -28.93
N SER A 399 -20.53 -5.74 -28.15
CA SER A 399 -21.74 -5.01 -28.57
C SER A 399 -21.55 -3.50 -28.57
N VAL A 400 -20.55 -2.98 -27.86
CA VAL A 400 -20.21 -1.55 -27.82
C VAL A 400 -19.11 -1.24 -28.82
N ASN A 401 -17.99 -1.97 -28.74
CA ASN A 401 -16.87 -1.85 -29.66
C ASN A 401 -16.61 -3.22 -30.29
N PRO A 402 -16.83 -3.41 -31.61
CA PRO A 402 -16.86 -4.75 -32.19
C PRO A 402 -15.47 -5.40 -32.34
N THR A 403 -14.38 -4.73 -31.96
CA THR A 403 -13.03 -5.24 -32.15
C THR A 403 -12.19 -5.23 -30.90
N PHE A 404 -11.39 -6.29 -30.72
CA PHE A 404 -10.39 -6.35 -29.67
C PHE A 404 -9.06 -6.87 -30.22
N ILE A 405 -7.99 -6.12 -29.98
CA ILE A 405 -6.66 -6.41 -30.54
C ILE A 405 -5.68 -6.83 -29.45
N ILE A 406 -4.94 -7.91 -29.68
CA ILE A 406 -3.91 -8.42 -28.77
C ILE A 406 -2.54 -8.32 -29.43
N GLY A 407 -1.71 -7.38 -28.96
CA GLY A 407 -0.34 -7.21 -29.40
C GLY A 407 0.66 -7.84 -28.44
N GLY A 408 1.72 -8.43 -28.98
CA GLY A 408 2.83 -8.90 -28.17
C GLY A 408 3.91 -9.57 -29.01
N ALA A 409 5.10 -9.73 -28.42
CA ALA A 409 6.18 -10.48 -29.05
C ALA A 409 5.83 -11.98 -29.22
N ALA A 410 6.60 -12.70 -30.02
CA ALA A 410 6.45 -14.14 -30.15
C ALA A 410 6.60 -14.84 -28.77
N ARG A 411 5.74 -15.84 -28.51
CA ARG A 411 5.68 -16.59 -27.23
C ARG A 411 5.34 -15.75 -25.98
N SER A 412 4.75 -14.56 -26.16
CA SER A 412 4.31 -13.71 -25.05
C SER A 412 3.03 -14.19 -24.34
N GLY A 413 2.29 -15.13 -24.94
CA GLY A 413 1.01 -15.64 -24.41
C GLY A 413 -0.23 -15.20 -25.20
N ARG A 414 -0.07 -14.58 -26.39
CA ARG A 414 -1.18 -14.13 -27.27
C ARG A 414 -2.27 -15.20 -27.47
N SER A 415 -1.87 -16.42 -27.81
CA SER A 415 -2.81 -17.52 -28.03
C SER A 415 -3.53 -17.95 -26.75
N THR A 416 -2.90 -17.81 -25.57
CA THR A 416 -3.56 -18.05 -24.27
C THR A 416 -4.63 -16.99 -23.97
N VAL A 417 -4.38 -15.73 -24.35
CA VAL A 417 -5.40 -14.67 -24.24
C VAL A 417 -6.58 -15.00 -25.15
N LEU A 418 -6.33 -15.36 -26.41
CA LEU A 418 -7.40 -15.73 -27.35
C LEU A 418 -8.19 -16.95 -26.86
N LEU A 419 -7.52 -17.98 -26.33
CA LEU A 419 -8.19 -19.14 -25.73
C LEU A 419 -9.09 -18.74 -24.56
N THR A 420 -8.62 -17.87 -23.68
CA THR A 420 -9.40 -17.37 -22.54
C THR A 420 -10.66 -16.66 -23.02
N MET A 421 -10.52 -15.79 -24.02
CA MET A 421 -11.64 -15.05 -24.59
C MET A 421 -12.63 -15.98 -25.32
N ALA A 422 -12.13 -16.90 -26.16
CA ALA A 422 -12.95 -17.88 -26.86
C ALA A 422 -13.72 -18.78 -25.87
N SER A 423 -13.06 -19.26 -24.81
CA SER A 423 -13.73 -20.00 -23.74
C SER A 423 -14.85 -19.17 -23.12
N SER A 424 -14.59 -17.91 -22.75
CA SER A 424 -15.59 -17.06 -22.12
C SER A 424 -16.82 -16.84 -23.00
N LEU A 425 -16.64 -16.72 -24.31
CA LEU A 425 -17.73 -16.57 -25.28
C LEU A 425 -18.54 -17.87 -25.40
N LEU A 426 -17.87 -19.01 -25.50
CA LEU A 426 -18.51 -20.32 -25.59
C LEU A 426 -19.29 -20.66 -24.32
N ASP A 427 -18.74 -20.35 -23.15
CA ASP A 427 -19.43 -20.48 -21.85
C ASP A 427 -20.70 -19.61 -21.77
N ALA A 428 -20.68 -18.44 -22.42
CA ALA A 428 -21.84 -17.56 -22.54
C ALA A 428 -22.84 -17.99 -23.64
N GLY A 429 -22.52 -19.05 -24.39
CA GLY A 429 -23.34 -19.55 -25.50
C GLY A 429 -23.17 -18.78 -26.81
N THR A 430 -22.13 -17.95 -26.94
CA THR A 430 -21.83 -17.17 -28.15
C THR A 430 -20.90 -17.96 -29.07
N PRO A 431 -21.36 -18.33 -30.28
CA PRO A 431 -20.55 -19.09 -31.21
C PRO A 431 -19.31 -18.33 -31.72
N VAL A 432 -18.25 -19.07 -32.02
CA VAL A 432 -16.98 -18.51 -32.51
C VAL A 432 -16.54 -19.14 -33.84
N VAL A 433 -15.94 -18.32 -34.71
CA VAL A 433 -15.22 -18.74 -35.92
C VAL A 433 -13.74 -18.50 -35.69
N ILE A 434 -12.90 -19.52 -35.86
CA ILE A 434 -11.46 -19.42 -35.54
C ILE A 434 -10.64 -19.42 -36.84
N ALA A 435 -9.70 -18.48 -36.97
CA ALA A 435 -8.68 -18.49 -38.00
C ALA A 435 -7.28 -18.53 -37.35
N ALA A 436 -6.56 -19.64 -37.53
CA ALA A 436 -5.26 -19.89 -36.93
C ALA A 436 -4.30 -20.44 -37.99
N PRO A 437 -3.60 -19.59 -38.77
CA PRO A 437 -2.74 -20.02 -39.90
C PRO A 437 -1.47 -20.76 -39.46
N ARG A 438 -1.02 -20.57 -38.22
CA ARG A 438 0.07 -21.35 -37.60
C ARG A 438 -0.46 -22.30 -36.52
N ARG A 439 0.42 -23.20 -36.05
CA ARG A 439 0.10 -24.08 -34.91
C ARG A 439 -0.25 -23.21 -33.70
N SER A 440 -1.50 -23.32 -33.26
CA SER A 440 -2.07 -22.58 -32.14
C SER A 440 -2.95 -23.53 -31.32
N PRO A 441 -2.96 -23.42 -29.98
CA PRO A 441 -3.91 -24.13 -29.13
C PRO A 441 -5.38 -23.93 -29.50
N LEU A 442 -5.73 -22.81 -30.16
CA LEU A 442 -7.09 -22.57 -30.65
C LEU A 442 -7.58 -23.64 -31.65
N ARG A 443 -6.66 -24.30 -32.36
CA ARG A 443 -7.01 -25.38 -33.30
C ARG A 443 -7.58 -26.61 -32.57
N GLU A 444 -7.25 -26.77 -31.29
CA GLU A 444 -7.72 -27.89 -30.46
C GLU A 444 -9.19 -27.73 -30.07
N LEU A 445 -9.77 -26.53 -30.21
CA LEU A 445 -11.20 -26.29 -30.02
C LEU A 445 -12.06 -26.79 -31.21
N ALA A 446 -11.44 -27.33 -32.26
CA ALA A 446 -12.17 -27.87 -33.41
C ALA A 446 -13.12 -29.00 -32.96
N GLY A 447 -14.42 -28.82 -33.23
CA GLY A 447 -15.46 -29.76 -32.83
C GLY A 447 -16.06 -29.52 -31.44
N ALA A 448 -15.57 -28.53 -30.69
CA ALA A 448 -16.20 -28.11 -29.45
C ALA A 448 -17.58 -27.45 -29.70
N PRO A 449 -18.58 -27.64 -28.82
CA PRO A 449 -19.89 -27.00 -28.96
C PRO A 449 -19.77 -25.48 -29.08
N GLY A 450 -20.40 -24.88 -30.10
CA GLY A 450 -20.36 -23.44 -30.37
C GLY A 450 -19.20 -22.97 -31.25
N VAL A 451 -18.23 -23.83 -31.58
CA VAL A 451 -17.21 -23.51 -32.59
C VAL A 451 -17.76 -23.84 -33.98
N LEU A 452 -17.97 -22.81 -34.80
CA LEU A 452 -18.63 -22.92 -36.11
C LEU A 452 -17.70 -23.41 -37.21
N ASP A 453 -16.45 -22.93 -37.20
CA ASP A 453 -15.41 -23.35 -38.14
C ASP A 453 -14.00 -23.02 -37.60
N VAL A 454 -12.99 -23.75 -38.07
CA VAL A 454 -11.57 -23.55 -37.75
C VAL A 454 -10.72 -23.55 -39.02
N ALA A 455 -10.37 -22.36 -39.50
CA ALA A 455 -9.49 -22.16 -40.65
C ALA A 455 -8.00 -22.27 -40.24
N THR A 456 -7.27 -23.22 -40.84
CA THR A 456 -5.86 -23.48 -40.50
C THR A 456 -4.84 -22.96 -41.52
N GLY A 457 -5.31 -22.50 -42.68
CA GLY A 457 -4.46 -22.00 -43.78
C GLY A 457 -4.32 -20.48 -43.77
N ALA A 458 -3.42 -19.97 -44.61
CA ALA A 458 -3.31 -18.52 -44.87
C ALA A 458 -4.43 -18.02 -45.83
N ASP A 459 -5.12 -18.95 -46.50
CA ASP A 459 -6.19 -18.66 -47.45
C ASP A 459 -7.55 -18.62 -46.75
N PHE A 460 -7.74 -17.66 -45.84
CA PHE A 460 -9.04 -17.44 -45.20
C PHE A 460 -9.99 -16.74 -46.19
N THR A 461 -11.02 -17.46 -46.66
CA THR A 461 -11.88 -17.01 -47.77
C THR A 461 -13.18 -16.39 -47.30
N THR A 462 -13.72 -15.48 -48.11
CA THR A 462 -15.02 -14.83 -47.86
C THR A 462 -16.14 -15.85 -47.78
N ALA A 463 -16.15 -16.83 -48.70
CA ALA A 463 -17.16 -17.88 -48.74
C ALA A 463 -17.15 -18.73 -47.46
N GLN A 464 -15.96 -19.07 -46.94
CA GLN A 464 -15.82 -19.81 -45.69
C GLN A 464 -16.35 -19.01 -44.50
N LEU A 465 -15.94 -17.74 -44.37
CA LEU A 465 -16.38 -16.87 -43.27
C LEU A 465 -17.90 -16.68 -43.24
N ILE A 466 -18.51 -16.37 -44.39
CA ILE A 466 -19.97 -16.16 -44.48
C ILE A 466 -20.71 -17.46 -44.14
N THR A 467 -20.29 -18.59 -44.73
CA THR A 467 -20.90 -19.89 -44.46
C THR A 467 -20.82 -20.28 -42.98
N ALA A 468 -19.73 -19.93 -42.30
CA ALA A 468 -19.62 -20.16 -40.87
C ALA A 468 -20.56 -19.23 -40.07
N LEU A 469 -20.56 -17.92 -40.34
CA LEU A 469 -21.39 -16.96 -39.62
C LEU A 469 -22.90 -17.13 -39.83
N ASP A 470 -23.33 -17.65 -40.98
CA ASP A 470 -24.73 -17.95 -41.29
C ASP A 470 -25.29 -19.13 -40.50
N GLN A 471 -24.44 -19.97 -39.91
CA GLN A 471 -24.86 -21.04 -38.99
C GLN A 471 -25.33 -20.48 -37.64
N ALA A 472 -24.91 -19.26 -37.27
CA ALA A 472 -25.32 -18.63 -36.03
C ALA A 472 -26.63 -17.84 -36.21
N THR A 473 -27.66 -18.21 -35.45
CA THR A 473 -28.95 -17.50 -35.39
C THR A 473 -28.92 -16.24 -34.54
N GLY A 474 -27.78 -15.91 -33.93
CA GLY A 474 -27.59 -14.81 -32.99
C GLY A 474 -26.17 -14.24 -33.06
N PRO A 475 -25.67 -13.62 -31.97
CA PRO A 475 -24.35 -13.01 -31.98
C PRO A 475 -23.26 -14.05 -32.26
N ALA A 476 -22.21 -13.67 -32.98
CA ALA A 476 -21.04 -14.54 -33.19
C ALA A 476 -19.75 -13.73 -33.28
N VAL A 477 -18.63 -14.37 -32.95
CA VAL A 477 -17.33 -13.69 -32.88
C VAL A 477 -16.30 -14.41 -33.76
N VAL A 478 -15.56 -13.64 -34.56
CA VAL A 478 -14.41 -14.15 -35.32
C VAL A 478 -13.15 -13.95 -34.49
N VAL A 479 -12.39 -15.02 -34.27
CA VAL A 479 -11.16 -15.05 -33.47
C VAL A 479 -9.98 -15.40 -34.38
N ILE A 480 -9.03 -14.47 -34.53
CA ILE A 480 -7.90 -14.60 -35.43
C ILE A 480 -6.59 -14.63 -34.64
N ASP A 481 -5.82 -15.69 -34.78
CA ASP A 481 -4.44 -15.77 -34.27
C ASP A 481 -3.43 -15.48 -35.39
N ASP A 482 -2.26 -14.95 -35.04
CA ASP A 482 -1.23 -14.48 -35.98
C ASP A 482 -1.80 -13.67 -37.17
N ALA A 483 -2.67 -12.70 -36.86
CA ALA A 483 -3.44 -11.92 -37.83
C ALA A 483 -2.58 -11.16 -38.87
N GLU A 484 -1.30 -10.88 -38.56
CA GLU A 484 -0.33 -10.33 -39.51
C GLU A 484 -0.14 -11.20 -40.77
N LEU A 485 -0.45 -12.49 -40.70
CA LEU A 485 -0.38 -13.42 -41.84
C LEU A 485 -1.65 -13.40 -42.71
N LEU A 486 -2.74 -12.84 -42.20
CA LEU A 486 -4.05 -12.79 -42.86
C LEU A 486 -4.44 -11.37 -43.31
N LEU A 487 -3.52 -10.40 -43.25
CA LEU A 487 -3.78 -9.03 -43.68
C LEU A 487 -4.23 -8.92 -45.15
N LYS A 488 -3.83 -9.87 -46.00
CA LYS A 488 -4.17 -9.95 -47.44
C LYS A 488 -5.08 -11.13 -47.78
N CYS A 489 -5.77 -11.70 -46.80
CA CYS A 489 -6.72 -12.78 -47.07
C CYS A 489 -7.92 -12.30 -47.88
N ASP A 490 -8.59 -13.23 -48.58
CA ASP A 490 -9.78 -12.94 -49.39
C ASP A 490 -10.94 -12.45 -48.52
N ALA A 491 -11.09 -12.98 -47.29
CA ALA A 491 -12.11 -12.54 -46.32
C ALA A 491 -11.92 -11.10 -45.78
N GLY A 492 -10.86 -10.39 -46.20
CA GLY A 492 -10.50 -9.10 -45.63
C GLY A 492 -11.58 -8.02 -45.73
N SER A 493 -12.41 -8.01 -46.78
CA SER A 493 -13.51 -7.04 -46.90
C SER A 493 -14.57 -7.23 -45.81
N GLU A 494 -14.97 -8.47 -45.56
CA GLU A 494 -15.96 -8.83 -44.53
C GLU A 494 -15.44 -8.59 -43.13
N LEU A 495 -14.16 -8.93 -42.86
CA LEU A 495 -13.51 -8.58 -41.60
C LEU A 495 -13.53 -7.06 -41.34
N GLY A 496 -13.34 -6.26 -42.39
CA GLY A 496 -13.46 -4.80 -42.32
C GLY A 496 -14.88 -4.32 -42.04
N VAL A 497 -15.92 -5.01 -42.55
CA VAL A 497 -17.32 -4.70 -42.22
C VAL A 497 -17.59 -4.98 -40.74
N ILE A 498 -17.18 -6.14 -40.23
CA ILE A 498 -17.30 -6.46 -38.79
C ILE A 498 -16.58 -5.41 -37.95
N ALA A 499 -15.37 -4.99 -38.36
CA ALA A 499 -14.61 -3.99 -37.63
C ALA A 499 -15.28 -2.61 -37.54
N ARG A 500 -16.02 -2.20 -38.56
CA ARG A 500 -16.68 -0.89 -38.64
C ARG A 500 -18.11 -0.87 -38.10
N SER A 501 -18.88 -1.94 -38.30
CA SER A 501 -20.31 -1.99 -38.00
C SER A 501 -20.77 -3.31 -37.36
N GLY A 502 -19.86 -4.15 -36.88
CA GLY A 502 -20.18 -5.45 -36.28
C GLY A 502 -21.09 -5.34 -35.06
N ALA A 503 -20.96 -4.28 -34.27
CA ALA A 503 -21.77 -4.06 -33.06
C ALA A 503 -23.28 -4.03 -33.36
N GLU A 504 -23.69 -3.39 -34.46
CA GLU A 504 -25.09 -3.32 -34.91
C GLU A 504 -25.62 -4.68 -35.39
N GLN A 505 -24.73 -5.55 -35.84
CA GLN A 505 -25.04 -6.86 -36.40
C GLN A 505 -24.84 -8.01 -35.39
N GLY A 506 -24.48 -7.69 -34.14
CA GLY A 506 -24.11 -8.68 -33.14
C GLY A 506 -22.86 -9.49 -33.50
N ARG A 507 -21.95 -8.92 -34.32
CA ARG A 507 -20.71 -9.56 -34.76
C ARG A 507 -19.50 -8.92 -34.10
N GLY A 508 -18.60 -9.75 -33.58
CA GLY A 508 -17.34 -9.32 -32.99
C GLY A 508 -16.12 -9.84 -33.74
N LEU A 509 -14.98 -9.15 -33.61
CA LEU A 509 -13.69 -9.53 -34.17
C LEU A 509 -12.59 -9.40 -33.12
N ILE A 510 -12.01 -10.53 -32.73
CA ILE A 510 -10.85 -10.58 -31.84
C ILE A 510 -9.65 -10.99 -32.68
N MET A 511 -8.55 -10.25 -32.59
CA MET A 511 -7.33 -10.57 -33.35
C MET A 511 -6.09 -10.47 -32.48
N ALA A 512 -5.18 -11.44 -32.60
CA ALA A 512 -3.86 -11.36 -32.00
C ALA A 512 -2.76 -11.41 -33.05
N GLY A 513 -1.66 -10.72 -32.77
CA GLY A 513 -0.53 -10.64 -33.68
C GLY A 513 0.68 -9.94 -33.10
N THR A 514 1.76 -9.88 -33.86
CA THR A 514 2.96 -9.14 -33.45
C THR A 514 2.64 -7.65 -33.46
N THR A 515 3.08 -6.91 -32.43
CA THR A 515 2.79 -5.47 -32.33
C THR A 515 3.23 -4.73 -33.60
N GLU A 516 4.44 -5.01 -34.08
CA GLU A 516 4.97 -4.44 -35.34
C GLU A 516 4.12 -4.84 -36.55
N GLY A 517 3.72 -6.11 -36.66
CA GLY A 517 2.94 -6.61 -37.78
C GLY A 517 1.52 -6.03 -37.84
N LEU A 518 0.90 -5.78 -36.68
CA LEU A 518 -0.45 -5.21 -36.60
C LEU A 518 -0.48 -3.68 -36.70
N VAL A 519 0.60 -2.99 -36.31
CA VAL A 519 0.75 -1.54 -36.52
C VAL A 519 1.07 -1.22 -37.99
N ALA A 520 1.69 -2.16 -38.72
CA ALA A 520 2.09 -1.94 -40.10
C ALA A 520 0.91 -1.71 -41.06
N GLY A 521 1.09 -0.75 -41.97
CA GLY A 521 0.15 -0.45 -43.06
C GLY A 521 -0.78 0.73 -42.77
N PHE A 522 -1.23 1.40 -43.84
CA PHE A 522 -2.09 2.59 -43.77
C PHE A 522 -3.57 2.32 -44.12
N GLY A 523 -3.90 1.08 -44.50
CA GLY A 523 -5.26 0.64 -44.82
C GLY A 523 -5.41 -0.87 -44.73
N GLY A 524 -6.66 -1.34 -44.70
CA GLY A 524 -7.01 -2.75 -44.49
C GLY A 524 -7.92 -2.93 -43.27
N TRP A 525 -8.46 -4.14 -43.12
CA TRP A 525 -9.41 -4.47 -42.04
C TRP A 525 -8.79 -4.37 -40.64
N HIS A 526 -7.49 -4.63 -40.51
CA HIS A 526 -6.76 -4.48 -39.25
C HIS A 526 -6.62 -3.01 -38.83
N VAL A 527 -6.52 -2.09 -39.79
CA VAL A 527 -6.51 -0.64 -39.53
C VAL A 527 -7.89 -0.18 -39.05
N ASP A 528 -8.96 -0.68 -39.66
CA ASP A 528 -10.33 -0.41 -39.20
C ASP A 528 -10.56 -0.95 -37.79
N ALA A 529 -10.10 -2.17 -37.51
CA ALA A 529 -10.19 -2.76 -36.17
C ALA A 529 -9.46 -1.92 -35.12
N ARG A 530 -8.31 -1.33 -35.46
CA ARG A 530 -7.52 -0.49 -34.55
C ARG A 530 -8.20 0.84 -34.21
N ARG A 531 -9.07 1.35 -35.07
CA ARG A 531 -9.77 2.64 -34.84
C ARG A 531 -10.65 2.64 -33.59
N ASN A 532 -11.11 1.46 -33.17
CA ASN A 532 -11.91 1.30 -31.94
C ASN A 532 -11.08 1.43 -30.66
N ARG A 533 -9.74 1.51 -30.77
CA ARG A 533 -8.80 1.73 -29.65
C ARG A 533 -9.08 0.81 -28.47
N GLN A 534 -9.25 -0.48 -28.74
CA GLN A 534 -9.57 -1.48 -27.72
C GLN A 534 -8.67 -2.70 -27.88
N GLY A 535 -8.02 -3.13 -26.81
CA GLY A 535 -7.07 -4.24 -26.89
C GLY A 535 -6.19 -4.46 -25.66
N ALA A 536 -5.26 -5.41 -25.78
CA ALA A 536 -4.28 -5.76 -24.78
C ALA A 536 -2.85 -5.82 -25.36
N LEU A 537 -1.87 -5.43 -24.56
CA LEU A 537 -0.44 -5.56 -24.87
C LEU A 537 0.23 -6.52 -23.88
N LEU A 538 0.93 -7.52 -24.42
CA LEU A 538 1.75 -8.47 -23.68
C LEU A 538 3.22 -8.09 -23.79
N GLY A 539 3.81 -7.64 -22.68
CA GLY A 539 5.24 -7.35 -22.58
C GLY A 539 5.75 -6.28 -23.56
N PRO A 540 5.20 -5.04 -23.53
CA PRO A 540 5.66 -3.97 -24.40
C PRO A 540 7.14 -3.66 -24.16
N GLN A 541 7.90 -3.55 -25.25
CA GLN A 541 9.34 -3.26 -25.23
C GLN A 541 9.64 -1.79 -25.51
N SER A 542 8.70 -1.08 -26.13
CA SER A 542 8.85 0.32 -26.49
C SER A 542 7.62 1.13 -26.10
N LEU A 543 7.79 2.44 -25.90
CA LEU A 543 6.65 3.35 -25.73
C LEU A 543 5.77 3.42 -27.00
N GLY A 544 6.33 3.10 -28.17
CA GLY A 544 5.62 3.08 -29.44
C GLY A 544 4.60 1.95 -29.55
N ASP A 545 4.78 0.86 -28.79
CA ASP A 545 3.87 -0.29 -28.78
C ASP A 545 2.44 0.12 -28.39
N ALA A 546 2.33 1.21 -27.62
CA ALA A 546 1.08 1.83 -27.20
C ALA A 546 0.20 2.32 -28.37
N GLU A 547 0.80 2.58 -29.54
CA GLU A 547 0.10 3.03 -30.75
C GLU A 547 -0.97 2.02 -31.17
N LEU A 548 -0.73 0.72 -30.95
CA LEU A 548 -1.70 -0.32 -31.24
C LEU A 548 -3.01 -0.13 -30.47
N LEU A 549 -2.95 0.40 -29.25
CA LEU A 549 -4.11 0.66 -28.40
C LEU A 549 -4.63 2.10 -28.52
N GLY A 550 -3.92 2.98 -29.24
CA GLY A 550 -4.20 4.42 -29.24
C GLY A 550 -4.01 5.09 -27.87
N ALA A 551 -3.14 4.52 -27.03
CA ALA A 551 -2.88 4.98 -25.66
C ALA A 551 -1.43 5.48 -25.51
N LYS A 552 -1.10 6.03 -24.33
CA LYS A 552 0.27 6.40 -23.97
C LYS A 552 0.77 5.47 -22.86
N LEU A 553 1.96 4.92 -23.03
CA LEU A 553 2.66 4.17 -21.99
C LEU A 553 3.60 5.08 -21.20
N SER A 554 3.82 4.69 -19.95
CA SER A 554 4.85 5.24 -19.06
C SER A 554 6.07 4.33 -19.03
N ARG A 555 7.23 4.83 -18.57
CA ARG A 555 8.45 4.02 -18.51
C ARG A 555 8.32 2.89 -17.49
N GLY A 556 7.54 3.09 -16.42
CA GLY A 556 7.25 2.06 -15.41
C GLY A 556 6.42 0.88 -15.95
N GLN A 557 5.72 1.08 -17.07
CA GLN A 557 4.95 0.02 -17.75
C GLN A 557 5.78 -0.76 -18.76
N LEU A 558 7.02 -0.33 -19.03
CA LEU A 558 7.99 -1.08 -19.81
C LEU A 558 8.78 -1.98 -18.87
N GLY A 559 9.04 -3.22 -19.28
CA GLY A 559 9.79 -4.14 -18.45
C GLY A 559 9.82 -5.57 -18.98
N PRO A 560 10.52 -6.48 -18.28
CA PRO A 560 10.51 -7.88 -18.64
C PRO A 560 9.07 -8.41 -18.57
N ALA A 561 8.63 -9.03 -19.67
CA ALA A 561 7.30 -9.63 -19.77
C ALA A 561 7.15 -10.68 -18.67
N ARG A 562 6.16 -10.50 -17.79
CA ARG A 562 5.71 -11.56 -16.88
C ARG A 562 4.66 -12.39 -17.62
N PRO A 563 4.76 -13.73 -17.61
CA PRO A 563 3.75 -14.58 -18.24
C PRO A 563 2.33 -14.23 -17.77
N GLY A 564 1.42 -14.03 -18.73
CA GLY A 564 0.02 -13.68 -18.47
C GLY A 564 -0.24 -12.23 -18.02
N ARG A 565 0.78 -11.41 -17.75
CA ARG A 565 0.59 -10.00 -17.39
C ARG A 565 0.33 -9.17 -18.65
N ILE A 566 -0.79 -8.45 -18.66
CA ILE A 566 -1.17 -7.57 -19.78
C ILE A 566 -1.43 -6.14 -19.36
N LEU A 567 -1.19 -5.22 -20.29
CA LEU A 567 -1.75 -3.87 -20.27
C LEU A 567 -3.00 -3.86 -21.14
N LEU A 568 -4.14 -3.60 -20.53
CA LEU A 568 -5.48 -3.67 -21.11
C LEU A 568 -6.06 -2.26 -21.30
N HIS A 569 -6.61 -1.98 -22.47
CA HIS A 569 -7.36 -0.78 -22.79
C HIS A 569 -8.74 -1.16 -23.32
N LEU A 570 -9.80 -0.73 -22.63
CA LEU A 570 -11.18 -1.12 -22.96
C LEU A 570 -11.93 -0.09 -23.80
N GLY A 571 -11.24 0.91 -24.34
CA GLY A 571 -11.81 1.98 -25.17
C GLY A 571 -12.18 3.25 -24.40
N ASP A 572 -11.90 3.29 -23.10
CA ASP A 572 -12.25 4.38 -22.18
C ASP A 572 -11.10 5.36 -21.90
N GLY A 573 -9.96 5.20 -22.58
CA GLY A 573 -8.78 6.05 -22.40
C GLY A 573 -7.88 5.63 -21.23
N VAL A 574 -8.22 4.56 -20.50
CA VAL A 574 -7.50 4.14 -19.30
C VAL A 574 -6.80 2.79 -19.53
N ILE A 575 -5.47 2.80 -19.38
CA ILE A 575 -4.66 1.58 -19.35
C ILE A 575 -4.75 0.96 -17.97
N ARG A 576 -5.13 -0.32 -17.92
CA ARG A 576 -5.20 -1.14 -16.72
C ARG A 576 -4.25 -2.30 -16.82
N THR A 577 -3.76 -2.78 -15.70
CA THR A 577 -3.03 -4.04 -15.67
C THR A 577 -3.97 -5.17 -15.29
N ALA A 578 -3.84 -6.30 -15.98
CA ALA A 578 -4.58 -7.52 -15.67
C ALA A 578 -3.66 -8.75 -15.71
N GLN A 579 -4.08 -9.80 -15.01
CA GLN A 579 -3.53 -11.15 -15.12
C GLN A 579 -4.48 -11.99 -15.98
N VAL A 580 -3.96 -12.48 -17.10
CA VAL A 580 -4.64 -13.45 -17.96
C VAL A 580 -4.54 -14.81 -17.27
N PRO A 581 -5.64 -15.55 -17.13
CA PRO A 581 -5.61 -16.88 -16.57
C PRO A 581 -4.84 -17.85 -17.47
N LEU A 582 -4.21 -18.85 -16.85
CA LEU A 582 -3.71 -20.01 -17.54
C LEU A 582 -4.90 -20.82 -18.04
N THR A 583 -5.09 -20.83 -19.35
CA THR A 583 -6.18 -21.52 -20.03
C THR A 583 -5.60 -22.63 -20.90
N ASP A 584 -6.06 -23.86 -20.66
CA ASP A 584 -5.69 -25.06 -21.41
C ASP A 584 -6.87 -25.49 -22.28
N ALA A 585 -6.63 -25.70 -23.58
CA ALA A 585 -7.66 -26.14 -24.51
C ALA A 585 -8.18 -27.56 -24.18
N GLY A 586 -7.32 -28.43 -23.65
CA GLY A 586 -7.73 -29.78 -23.24
C GLY A 586 -8.76 -29.78 -22.10
N ALA A 587 -8.66 -28.82 -21.18
CA ALA A 587 -9.60 -28.65 -20.08
C ALA A 587 -10.98 -28.14 -20.56
N LEU A 588 -11.04 -27.48 -21.72
CA LEU A 588 -12.27 -26.92 -22.30
C LEU A 588 -13.11 -27.95 -23.06
N MET A 589 -12.53 -29.08 -23.48
CA MET A 589 -13.26 -30.14 -24.19
C MET A 589 -13.93 -31.18 -23.27
N VAL A 590 -13.61 -31.16 -21.97
CA VAL A 590 -14.08 -32.14 -20.98
C VAL A 590 -15.24 -31.59 -20.12
N ALA A 591 -15.46 -30.28 -20.16
CA ALA A 591 -16.58 -29.59 -19.50
C ALA A 591 -17.79 -29.51 -20.44
#